data_AF-A0A357L1W5-F1
#
_entry.id   AF-A0A357L1W5-F1
#
_cell.length_a   1.000
_cell.length_b   1.000
_cell.length_c   1.000
_cell.angle_alpha   90.00
_cell.angle_beta   90.00
_cell.angle_gamma   90.00
#
_symmetry.space_group_name_H-M   'P 1'
#
loop_
_entity.id
_entity.type
_entity.pdbx_description
1 polymer ?
#
loop_
_entity_poly.entity_id
_entity_poly.type
_entity_poly.pdbx_seq_one_letter_code
_entity_poly.pdbx_strand_id
1 'polypeptide(L)'
;FLYTHFEEICELMRAYDVSFSLGDGLRPGSIADANDRAQFAELETLGELTKVAWKHGVQVMIEGPGHVPMHKIKINMDKQLKECGEAPFYTLGPLTTDIAPGYDHITSGIGAAMIGWFGTA
;
A
#
# COMPACT_ATOMS: atom_id res chain seq x y z
N PHE A 1 -12.02 9.00 12.82
CA PHE A 1 -12.25 10.39 12.41
C PHE A 1 -11.72 10.65 11.00
N LEU A 2 -10.49 10.25 10.65
CA LEU A 2 -9.93 10.45 9.29
C LEU A 2 -10.85 9.90 8.18
N TYR A 3 -11.31 8.65 8.31
CA TYR A 3 -12.26 8.04 7.38
C TYR A 3 -13.59 8.83 7.30
N THR A 4 -14.13 9.23 8.46
CA THR A 4 -15.43 9.93 8.56
C THR A 4 -15.39 11.34 7.97
N HIS A 5 -14.26 12.03 8.05
CA HIS A 5 -14.06 13.39 7.54
C HIS A 5 -13.24 13.42 6.23
N PHE A 6 -13.18 12.31 5.49
CA PHE A 6 -12.26 12.18 4.36
C PHE A 6 -12.55 13.17 3.23
N GLU A 7 -13.82 13.49 2.95
CA GLU A 7 -14.18 14.52 1.95
C GLU A 7 -13.70 15.92 2.36
N GLU A 8 -13.80 16.29 3.64
CA GLU A 8 -13.28 17.57 4.16
C GLU A 8 -11.75 17.66 4.02
N ILE A 9 -11.05 16.54 4.22
CA ILE A 9 -9.61 16.44 3.99
C ILE A 9 -9.29 16.59 2.50
N CYS A 10 -10.10 16.00 1.61
CA CYS A 10 -9.93 16.14 0.16
C CYS A 10 -10.05 17.61 -0.27
N GLU A 11 -11.03 18.36 0.23
CA GLU A 11 -11.18 19.79 -0.06
C GLU A 11 -9.95 20.59 0.36
N LEU A 12 -9.41 20.30 1.55
CA LEU A 12 -8.20 20.96 2.03
C LEU A 12 -6.99 20.61 1.15
N MET A 13 -6.77 19.33 0.84
CA MET A 13 -5.65 18.90 0.02
C MET A 13 -5.73 19.43 -1.41
N ARG A 14 -6.94 19.50 -1.98
CA ARG A 14 -7.18 20.05 -3.32
C ARG A 14 -6.80 21.52 -3.40
N ALA A 15 -7.05 22.30 -2.34
CA ALA A 15 -6.73 23.72 -2.31
C ALA A 15 -5.23 24.03 -2.47
N TYR A 16 -4.37 23.04 -2.17
CA TYR A 16 -2.91 23.20 -2.19
C TYR A 16 -2.20 22.17 -3.08
N ASP A 17 -2.94 21.39 -3.88
CA ASP A 17 -2.42 20.30 -4.73
C ASP A 17 -1.53 19.29 -3.98
N VAL A 18 -1.93 18.96 -2.75
CA VAL A 18 -1.26 17.91 -1.96
C VAL A 18 -1.77 16.55 -2.41
N SER A 19 -0.87 15.64 -2.75
CA SER A 19 -1.21 14.25 -3.09
C SER A 19 -1.46 13.42 -1.83
N PHE A 20 -2.43 12.50 -1.89
CA PHE A 20 -2.59 11.47 -0.87
C PHE A 20 -1.55 10.38 -1.03
N SER A 21 -0.93 10.02 0.08
CA SER A 21 -0.38 8.68 0.31
C SER A 21 -1.32 7.97 1.27
N LEU A 22 -2.17 7.09 0.77
CA LEU A 22 -3.13 6.38 1.61
C LEU A 22 -2.40 5.26 2.36
N GLY A 23 -2.22 5.47 3.67
CA GLY A 23 -1.33 4.66 4.50
C GLY A 23 -1.80 3.24 4.77
N ASP A 24 -0.84 2.33 4.93
CA ASP A 24 -1.02 0.91 5.21
C ASP A 24 -0.91 0.61 6.72
N GLY A 25 -1.82 1.18 7.50
CA GLY A 25 -1.82 1.09 8.96
C GLY A 25 -1.89 -0.35 9.51
N LEU A 26 -2.40 -1.30 8.73
CA LEU A 26 -2.54 -2.72 9.03
C LEU A 26 -1.59 -3.59 8.19
N ARG A 27 -0.47 -3.06 7.70
CA ARG A 27 0.55 -3.85 6.98
C ARG A 27 1.14 -4.96 7.85
N PRO A 28 1.59 -6.09 7.24
CA PRO A 28 2.24 -7.17 7.97
C PRO A 28 3.62 -6.75 8.50
N GLY A 29 3.83 -6.91 9.81
CA GLY A 29 5.12 -6.73 10.48
C GLY A 29 5.93 -8.03 10.65
N SER A 30 5.39 -9.16 10.18
CA SER A 30 6.07 -10.45 10.12
C SER A 30 5.61 -11.24 8.90
N ILE A 31 6.42 -12.21 8.45
CA ILE A 31 6.08 -13.10 7.34
C ILE A 31 4.81 -13.93 7.62
N ALA A 32 4.52 -14.20 8.90
CA ALA A 32 3.34 -14.97 9.31
C ALA A 32 2.04 -14.19 9.07
N ASP A 33 2.07 -12.87 9.27
CA ASP A 33 0.91 -11.98 9.14
C ASP A 33 0.64 -11.56 7.69
N ALA A 34 1.56 -11.88 6.78
CA ALA A 34 1.45 -11.49 5.37
C ALA A 34 0.16 -12.02 4.71
N ASN A 35 -0.59 -11.12 4.09
CA ASN A 35 -1.83 -11.37 3.35
C ASN A 35 -2.98 -11.84 4.23
N ASP A 36 -3.00 -11.44 5.49
CA ASP A 36 -4.13 -11.70 6.37
C ASP A 36 -5.38 -10.87 5.99
N ARG A 37 -6.47 -11.07 6.74
CA ARG A 37 -7.72 -10.36 6.47
C ARG A 37 -7.63 -8.88 6.83
N ALA A 38 -6.85 -8.51 7.85
CA ALA A 38 -6.74 -7.12 8.29
C ALA A 38 -6.07 -6.28 7.19
N GLN A 39 -4.94 -6.74 6.66
CA GLN A 39 -4.21 -6.09 5.57
C GLN A 39 -5.11 -5.89 4.34
N PHE A 40 -5.78 -6.95 3.89
CA PHE A 40 -6.60 -6.84 2.68
C PHE A 40 -7.90 -6.07 2.87
N ALA A 41 -8.48 -6.07 4.07
CA ALA A 41 -9.63 -5.23 4.37
C ALA A 41 -9.27 -3.73 4.31
N GLU A 42 -8.08 -3.36 4.81
CA GLU A 42 -7.58 -2.00 4.65
C GLU A 42 -7.38 -1.65 3.18
N LEU A 43 -6.66 -2.50 2.41
CA LEU A 43 -6.42 -2.26 0.97
C LEU A 43 -7.71 -2.05 0.16
N GLU A 44 -8.73 -2.86 0.41
CA GLU A 44 -10.07 -2.71 -0.19
C GLU A 44 -10.68 -1.34 0.16
N THR A 45 -10.58 -0.93 1.43
CA THR A 45 -11.05 0.37 1.91
C THR A 45 -10.27 1.52 1.26
N LEU A 46 -8.95 1.39 1.09
CA LEU A 46 -8.13 2.40 0.41
C LEU A 46 -8.56 2.57 -1.05
N GLY A 47 -8.96 1.48 -1.72
CA GLY A 47 -9.53 1.54 -3.08
C GLY A 47 -10.85 2.31 -3.14
N GLU A 48 -11.69 2.22 -2.11
CA GLU A 48 -12.90 3.04 -1.99
C GLU A 48 -12.56 4.52 -1.79
N LEU A 49 -11.63 4.83 -0.86
CA LEU A 49 -11.17 6.18 -0.58
C LEU A 49 -10.47 6.83 -1.78
N THR A 50 -9.77 6.05 -2.59
CA THR A 50 -9.16 6.51 -3.85
C THR A 50 -10.19 7.08 -4.80
N LYS A 51 -11.33 6.40 -4.97
CA LYS A 51 -12.43 6.89 -5.81
C LYS A 51 -13.05 8.17 -5.27
N VAL A 52 -13.15 8.30 -3.94
CA VAL A 52 -13.59 9.54 -3.29
C VAL A 52 -12.60 10.66 -3.60
N ALA A 53 -11.31 10.49 -3.33
CA ALA A 53 -10.29 11.50 -3.60
C ALA A 53 -10.24 11.93 -5.08
N TRP A 54 -10.38 10.99 -6.02
CA TRP A 54 -10.45 11.31 -7.46
C TRP A 54 -11.69 12.12 -7.85
N LYS A 55 -12.85 11.89 -7.22
CA LYS A 55 -14.04 12.71 -7.42
C LYS A 55 -13.81 14.17 -7.01
N HIS A 56 -12.95 14.41 -6.02
CA HIS A 56 -12.52 15.75 -5.59
C HIS A 56 -11.32 16.28 -6.38
N GLY A 57 -10.79 15.53 -7.36
CA GLY A 57 -9.63 15.94 -8.17
C GLY A 57 -8.32 15.97 -7.38
N VAL A 58 -8.18 15.15 -6.35
CA VAL A 58 -6.95 15.00 -5.56
C VAL A 58 -6.14 13.81 -6.06
N GLN A 59 -4.83 13.99 -6.21
CA GLN A 59 -3.89 12.95 -6.64
C GLN A 59 -3.72 11.91 -5.52
N VAL A 60 -3.53 10.63 -5.87
CA VAL A 60 -3.49 9.52 -4.90
C VAL A 60 -2.42 8.50 -5.29
N MET A 61 -1.66 8.04 -4.30
CA MET A 61 -0.93 6.78 -4.28
C MET A 61 -1.34 5.94 -3.06
N ILE A 62 -1.13 4.63 -3.14
CA ILE A 62 -1.50 3.67 -2.09
C ILE A 62 -0.23 3.14 -1.44
N GLU A 63 -0.19 3.09 -0.11
CA GLU A 63 0.91 2.42 0.60
C GLU A 63 0.68 0.91 0.66
N GLY A 64 1.77 0.14 0.65
CA GLY A 64 1.76 -1.32 0.55
C GLY A 64 2.78 -2.00 1.45
N PRO A 65 2.66 -3.33 1.56
CA PRO A 65 3.12 -4.11 2.72
C PRO A 65 4.59 -4.01 3.08
N GLY A 66 4.86 -4.41 4.33
CA GLY A 66 6.20 -4.55 4.92
C GLY A 66 6.82 -5.93 4.78
N HIS A 67 6.34 -6.95 5.51
CA HIS A 67 6.96 -8.28 5.54
C HIS A 67 6.12 -9.27 4.72
N VAL A 68 6.67 -9.77 3.59
CA VAL A 68 5.94 -10.67 2.67
C VAL A 68 6.88 -11.72 2.07
N PRO A 69 6.62 -13.02 2.25
CA PRO A 69 7.44 -14.06 1.64
C PRO A 69 7.22 -14.07 0.13
N MET A 70 8.26 -14.40 -0.65
CA MET A 70 8.27 -14.23 -2.12
C MET A 70 7.03 -14.78 -2.84
N HIS A 71 6.54 -15.96 -2.45
CA HIS A 71 5.37 -16.61 -3.07
C HIS A 71 4.05 -15.85 -2.86
N LYS A 72 4.00 -14.88 -1.94
CA LYS A 72 2.85 -14.01 -1.65
C LYS A 72 2.98 -12.61 -2.24
N ILE A 73 4.11 -12.25 -2.85
CA ILE A 73 4.31 -10.89 -3.38
C ILE A 73 3.37 -10.61 -4.55
N LYS A 74 3.23 -11.54 -5.51
CA LYS A 74 2.44 -11.30 -6.73
C LYS A 74 0.96 -11.00 -6.44
N ILE A 75 0.35 -11.71 -5.50
CA ILE A 75 -1.05 -11.48 -5.13
C ILE A 75 -1.27 -10.10 -4.46
N ASN A 76 -0.27 -9.52 -3.79
CA ASN A 76 -0.37 -8.15 -3.29
C ASN A 76 -0.52 -7.15 -4.44
N MET A 77 0.32 -7.28 -5.47
CA MET A 77 0.25 -6.41 -6.65
C MET A 77 -1.07 -6.62 -7.42
N ASP A 78 -1.45 -7.87 -7.68
CA ASP A 78 -2.68 -8.18 -8.42
C ASP A 78 -3.93 -7.62 -7.72
N LYS A 79 -3.96 -7.72 -6.39
CA LYS A 79 -5.08 -7.19 -5.60
C LYS A 79 -5.06 -5.66 -5.56
N GLN A 80 -3.90 -5.03 -5.44
CA GLN A 80 -3.81 -3.57 -5.48
C GLN A 80 -4.30 -3.00 -6.81
N LEU A 81 -3.86 -3.55 -7.95
CA LEU A 81 -4.30 -3.11 -9.27
C LEU A 81 -5.82 -3.20 -9.40
N LYS A 82 -6.39 -4.32 -8.94
CA LYS A 82 -7.83 -4.60 -9.01
C LYS A 82 -8.66 -3.67 -8.11
N GLU A 83 -8.31 -3.55 -6.84
CA GLU A 83 -9.15 -2.87 -5.85
C GLU A 83 -8.93 -1.34 -5.87
N CYS A 84 -7.72 -0.88 -6.17
CA CYS A 84 -7.34 0.54 -6.10
C CYS A 84 -7.36 1.25 -7.47
N GLY A 85 -7.92 0.63 -8.51
CA GLY A 85 -8.07 1.25 -9.82
C GLY A 85 -6.74 1.61 -10.49
N GLU A 86 -5.72 0.79 -10.29
CA GLU A 86 -4.36 1.01 -10.82
C GLU A 86 -3.68 2.32 -10.36
N ALA A 87 -4.10 2.89 -9.22
CA ALA A 87 -3.37 3.99 -8.59
C ALA A 87 -1.90 3.58 -8.32
N PRO A 88 -0.93 4.53 -8.35
CA PRO A 88 0.46 4.23 -8.01
C PRO A 88 0.59 3.53 -6.66
N PHE A 89 1.41 2.48 -6.60
CA PHE A 89 1.62 1.70 -5.38
C PHE A 89 3.00 2.01 -4.81
N TYR A 90 3.07 2.27 -3.50
CA TYR A 90 4.28 2.65 -2.77
C TYR A 90 4.53 1.66 -1.62
N THR A 91 5.57 0.83 -1.71
CA THR A 91 5.77 -0.31 -0.79
C THR A 91 7.00 -0.15 0.11
N LEU A 92 6.92 -0.66 1.34
CA LEU A 92 8.06 -0.69 2.26
C LEU A 92 8.83 -2.03 2.17
N GLY A 93 9.67 -2.18 1.13
CA GLY A 93 10.34 -3.43 0.81
C GLY A 93 9.59 -4.16 -0.30
N PRO A 94 8.97 -5.34 -0.06
CA PRO A 94 8.79 -5.99 1.24
C PRO A 94 9.96 -6.89 1.67
N LEU A 95 10.17 -7.06 2.98
CA LEU A 95 11.12 -8.01 3.55
C LEU A 95 10.66 -9.45 3.23
N THR A 96 11.53 -10.24 2.61
CA THR A 96 11.20 -11.62 2.23
C THR A 96 11.47 -12.66 3.33
N THR A 97 12.10 -12.25 4.43
CA THR A 97 12.40 -13.09 5.60
C THR A 97 12.66 -12.21 6.84
N ASP A 98 12.35 -12.75 8.02
CA ASP A 98 12.45 -12.03 9.32
C ASP A 98 13.72 -12.36 10.11
N ILE A 99 14.57 -13.25 9.59
CA ILE A 99 15.64 -13.89 10.38
C ILE A 99 17.01 -13.21 10.25
N ALA A 100 17.09 -12.05 9.59
CA ALA A 100 18.36 -11.37 9.31
C ALA A 100 18.39 -9.89 9.79
N PRO A 101 18.06 -9.61 11.06
CA PRO A 101 18.10 -8.24 11.59
C PRO A 101 19.49 -7.62 11.44
N GLY A 102 19.52 -6.36 11.02
CA GLY A 102 20.75 -5.64 10.63
C GLY A 102 21.11 -5.77 9.15
N TYR A 103 20.48 -6.71 8.44
CA TYR A 103 20.65 -6.94 7.00
C TYR A 103 19.35 -6.78 6.21
N ASP A 104 18.35 -6.10 6.80
CA ASP A 104 17.03 -5.97 6.19
C ASP A 104 17.02 -5.18 4.88
N HIS A 105 18.04 -4.37 4.61
CA HIS A 105 18.23 -3.75 3.29
C HIS A 105 18.42 -4.79 2.18
N ILE A 106 18.98 -5.97 2.50
CA ILE A 106 19.12 -7.09 1.55
C ILE A 106 17.81 -7.87 1.46
N THR A 107 17.21 -8.23 2.61
CA THR A 107 15.96 -9.02 2.62
C THR A 107 14.80 -8.26 1.96
N SER A 108 14.70 -6.96 2.19
CA SER A 108 13.74 -6.08 1.52
C SER A 108 14.12 -5.76 0.08
N GLY A 109 15.41 -5.66 -0.25
CA GLY A 109 15.86 -5.42 -1.63
C GLY A 109 15.39 -6.51 -2.61
N ILE A 110 15.33 -7.76 -2.16
CA ILE A 110 14.77 -8.87 -2.96
C ILE A 110 13.29 -8.64 -3.23
N GLY A 111 12.48 -8.39 -2.20
CA GLY A 111 11.05 -8.19 -2.37
C GLY A 111 10.71 -6.92 -3.13
N ALA A 112 11.46 -5.83 -2.90
CA ALA A 112 11.33 -4.56 -3.61
C ALA A 112 11.57 -4.73 -5.11
N ALA A 113 12.64 -5.42 -5.49
CA ALA A 113 12.92 -5.68 -6.90
C ALA A 113 11.81 -6.53 -7.56
N MET A 114 11.27 -7.52 -6.84
CA MET A 114 10.17 -8.35 -7.34
C MET A 114 8.87 -7.56 -7.51
N ILE A 115 8.45 -6.81 -6.49
CA ILE A 115 7.16 -6.10 -6.54
C ILE A 115 7.23 -4.87 -7.46
N GLY A 116 8.39 -4.20 -7.54
CA GLY A 116 8.67 -3.19 -8.56
C GLY A 116 8.59 -3.77 -9.97
N TRP A 117 9.16 -4.97 -10.21
CA TRP A 117 8.98 -5.66 -11.49
C TRP A 117 7.52 -6.02 -11.78
N PHE A 118 6.71 -6.30 -10.76
CA PHE A 118 5.29 -6.59 -10.93
C PHE A 118 4.40 -5.36 -11.13
N GLY A 119 4.86 -4.16 -10.79
CA GLY A 119 4.15 -2.90 -11.07
C GLY A 119 4.10 -1.87 -9.95
N THR A 120 4.80 -2.04 -8.82
CA THR A 120 4.99 -0.96 -7.83
C THR A 120 5.71 0.22 -8.49
N ALA A 121 5.25 1.44 -8.18
CA ALA A 121 5.73 2.69 -8.78
C ALA A 121 6.98 3.25 -8.09
#